data_AF-G9WG86-F1
#
_entry.id   AF-G9WG86-F1
#
_cell.length_a   1.000
_cell.length_b   1.000
_cell.length_c   1.000
_cell.angle_alpha   90.00
_cell.angle_beta   90.00
_cell.angle_gamma   90.00
#
_symmetry.space_group_name_H-M   'P 1'
#
loop_
_entity.id
_entity.type
_entity.pdbx_description
1 polymer ?
#
loop_
_entity_poly.entity_id
_entity_poly.type
_entity_poly.pdbx_seq_one_letter_code
_entity_poly.pdbx_strand_id
1 'polypeptide(L)'
;MNIWQQKKFINHLSVQKRRRRLIIIFVLLILLAAGSFYLLHRASQLTVQASSVNLCASPSPRSRIIRRIVRGKRVTVLKRNQQTDWYYVQSASSKGWVAAWLLKDQSYDAARSSRLAESTIVLDPGHGGTDSGTLAPDGAMEKSYTLPTALKTYRLLKTQHARVLMTRHSDKSVSLAARPAMSNRVKATLFISFHFNSAGQRNLAYGYEVFKYHHNADQLAAILDQGFHNLSLYDRGISYGNFQVLRDNRRPAVLIEMGFMDSDFDFSYIKSPAYQQQVATDIVTSLNRYIK
;
A
#
# COMPACT_ATOMS: atom_id res chain seq x y z
N MET A 1 36.77 -77.76 -1.29
CA MET A 1 36.68 -76.43 -1.94
C MET A 1 38.06 -75.79 -1.86
N ASN A 2 38.68 -75.38 -2.98
CA ASN A 2 40.03 -74.79 -2.92
C ASN A 2 40.00 -73.36 -2.36
N ILE A 3 41.12 -72.88 -1.82
CA ILE A 3 41.27 -71.54 -1.19
C ILE A 3 40.85 -70.41 -2.15
N TRP A 4 41.03 -70.62 -3.45
CA TRP A 4 40.64 -69.69 -4.52
C TRP A 4 39.12 -69.52 -4.64
N GLN A 5 38.35 -70.62 -4.55
CA GLN A 5 36.89 -70.59 -4.58
C GLN A 5 36.31 -69.93 -3.32
N GLN A 6 36.90 -70.15 -2.15
CA GLN A 6 36.52 -69.47 -0.90
C GLN A 6 36.75 -67.95 -0.98
N LYS A 7 37.92 -67.50 -1.45
CA LYS A 7 38.22 -66.06 -1.63
C LYS A 7 37.26 -65.39 -2.63
N LYS A 8 36.94 -66.07 -3.73
CA LYS A 8 36.00 -65.56 -4.75
C LYS A 8 34.57 -65.43 -4.19
N PHE A 9 34.12 -66.41 -3.39
CA PHE A 9 32.81 -66.37 -2.73
C PHE A 9 32.71 -65.27 -1.66
N ILE A 10 33.75 -65.10 -0.83
CA ILE A 10 33.82 -64.01 0.18
C ILE A 10 33.85 -62.64 -0.50
N ASN A 11 34.64 -62.49 -1.58
CA ASN A 11 34.65 -61.24 -2.36
C ASN A 11 33.28 -60.96 -2.98
N HIS A 12 32.60 -61.97 -3.55
CA HIS A 12 31.25 -61.80 -4.10
C HIS A 12 30.23 -61.37 -3.04
N LEU A 13 30.23 -61.99 -1.85
CA LEU A 13 29.39 -61.59 -0.72
C LEU A 13 29.70 -60.17 -0.22
N SER A 14 30.98 -59.79 -0.18
CA SER A 14 31.41 -58.44 0.22
C SER A 14 30.93 -57.37 -0.77
N VAL A 15 31.01 -57.66 -2.08
CA VAL A 15 30.55 -56.79 -3.16
C VAL A 15 29.02 -56.67 -3.11
N GLN A 16 28.29 -57.76 -2.86
CA GLN A 16 26.84 -57.71 -2.68
C GLN A 16 26.42 -56.90 -1.44
N LYS A 17 27.11 -57.05 -0.29
CA LYS A 17 26.85 -56.23 0.91
C LYS A 17 27.12 -54.74 0.64
N ARG A 18 28.21 -54.41 -0.07
CA ARG A 18 28.54 -53.04 -0.47
C ARG A 18 27.48 -52.46 -1.41
N ARG A 19 27.04 -53.22 -2.42
CA ARG A 19 25.93 -52.83 -3.32
C ARG A 19 24.63 -52.57 -2.55
N ARG A 20 24.23 -53.47 -1.64
CA ARG A 20 23.04 -53.28 -0.79
C ARG A 20 23.14 -52.03 0.08
N ARG A 21 24.29 -51.78 0.70
CA ARG A 21 24.54 -50.54 1.47
C ARG A 21 24.42 -49.30 0.59
N LEU A 22 24.99 -49.31 -0.60
CA LEU A 22 24.89 -48.19 -1.55
C LEU A 22 23.44 -47.94 -2.01
N ILE A 23 22.66 -49.00 -2.28
CA ILE A 23 21.23 -48.88 -2.60
C ILE A 23 20.46 -48.27 -1.44
N ILE A 24 20.69 -48.75 -0.21
CA ILE A 24 20.03 -48.21 1.00
C ILE A 24 20.37 -46.73 1.18
N ILE A 25 21.66 -46.35 1.08
CA ILE A 25 22.10 -44.95 1.17
C ILE A 25 21.43 -44.12 0.07
N PHE A 26 21.39 -44.60 -1.16
CA PHE A 26 20.75 -43.90 -2.28
C PHE A 26 19.24 -43.69 -2.05
N VAL A 27 18.53 -44.71 -1.57
CA VAL A 27 17.11 -44.61 -1.20
C VAL A 27 16.91 -43.62 -0.05
N LEU A 28 17.75 -43.65 0.99
CA LEU A 28 17.69 -42.69 2.09
C LEU A 28 17.94 -41.25 1.62
N LEU A 29 18.88 -41.04 0.69
CA LEU A 29 19.12 -39.73 0.08
C LEU A 29 17.93 -39.23 -0.73
N ILE A 30 17.27 -40.11 -1.51
CA ILE A 30 16.03 -39.77 -2.24
C ILE A 30 14.92 -39.40 -1.26
N LEU A 31 14.71 -40.18 -0.20
CA LEU A 31 13.68 -39.89 0.81
C LEU A 31 13.97 -38.58 1.54
N LEU A 32 15.23 -38.31 1.88
CA LEU A 32 15.65 -37.05 2.50
C LEU A 32 15.44 -35.86 1.55
N ALA A 33 15.78 -36.01 0.27
CA ALA A 33 15.56 -34.98 -0.75
C ALA A 33 14.05 -34.73 -0.98
N ALA A 34 13.24 -35.79 -1.08
CA ALA A 34 11.79 -35.70 -1.23
C ALA A 34 11.13 -35.07 0.01
N GLY A 35 11.55 -35.46 1.21
CA GLY A 35 11.11 -34.87 2.47
C GLY A 35 11.47 -33.38 2.58
N SER A 36 12.71 -33.03 2.22
CA SER A 36 13.18 -31.64 2.19
C SER A 36 12.39 -30.80 1.17
N PHE A 37 12.16 -31.35 -0.03
CA PHE A 37 11.34 -30.70 -1.05
C PHE A 37 9.91 -30.50 -0.58
N TYR A 38 9.29 -31.52 0.05
CA TYR A 38 7.95 -31.42 0.60
C TYR A 38 7.85 -30.35 1.70
N LEU A 39 8.82 -30.29 2.61
CA LEU A 39 8.88 -29.29 3.67
C LEU A 39 9.07 -27.87 3.12
N LEU A 40 9.98 -27.68 2.15
CA LEU A 40 10.18 -26.39 1.48
C LEU A 40 8.94 -25.95 0.71
N HIS A 41 8.30 -26.88 -0.01
CA HIS A 41 7.06 -26.61 -0.72
C HIS A 41 5.96 -26.19 0.26
N ARG A 42 5.78 -26.91 1.37
CA ARG A 42 4.85 -26.56 2.45
C ARG A 42 5.16 -25.19 3.08
N ALA A 43 6.43 -24.89 3.33
CA ALA A 43 6.85 -23.61 3.91
C ALA A 43 6.58 -22.40 2.99
N SER A 44 6.56 -22.63 1.67
CA SER A 44 6.23 -21.60 0.66
C SER A 44 4.72 -21.38 0.45
N GLN A 45 3.87 -22.18 1.12
CA GLN A 45 2.43 -22.07 0.99
C GLN A 45 1.81 -21.18 2.07
N LEU A 46 0.88 -20.32 1.66
CA LEU A 46 0.04 -19.52 2.54
C LEU A 46 -1.42 -19.97 2.40
N THR A 47 -2.15 -19.98 3.51
CA THR A 47 -3.61 -20.20 3.50
C THR A 47 -4.30 -18.84 3.45
N VAL A 48 -5.28 -18.67 2.57
CA VAL A 48 -6.12 -17.48 2.53
C VAL A 48 -7.03 -17.44 3.76
N GLN A 49 -6.89 -16.41 4.58
CA GLN A 49 -7.72 -16.17 5.77
C GLN A 49 -8.89 -15.20 5.49
N ALA A 50 -8.75 -14.31 4.50
CA ALA A 50 -9.86 -13.51 3.97
C ALA A 50 -10.98 -14.39 3.41
N SER A 51 -12.22 -13.88 3.37
CA SER A 51 -13.36 -14.55 2.75
C SER A 51 -13.07 -14.85 1.28
N SER A 52 -12.54 -13.86 0.57
CA SER A 52 -11.95 -14.03 -0.76
C SER A 52 -10.89 -12.98 -1.05
N VAL A 53 -9.90 -13.31 -1.89
CA VAL A 53 -8.92 -12.37 -2.45
C VAL A 53 -8.95 -12.37 -3.97
N ASN A 54 -8.68 -11.24 -4.61
CA ASN A 54 -8.49 -11.17 -6.05
C ASN A 54 -7.12 -11.70 -6.45
N LEU A 55 -7.10 -12.61 -7.42
CA LEU A 55 -5.91 -12.99 -8.17
C LEU A 55 -5.85 -12.14 -9.43
N CYS A 56 -4.88 -11.24 -9.51
CA CYS A 56 -4.75 -10.21 -10.53
C CYS A 56 -3.69 -10.55 -11.59
N ALA A 57 -3.85 -10.03 -12.80
CA ALA A 57 -2.86 -10.17 -13.87
C ALA A 57 -1.54 -9.42 -13.61
N SER A 58 -1.58 -8.33 -12.85
CA SER A 58 -0.44 -7.49 -12.49
C SER A 58 -0.54 -7.05 -11.01
N PRO A 59 0.56 -6.64 -10.36
CA PRO A 59 0.58 -6.27 -8.94
C PRO A 59 0.09 -4.84 -8.72
N SER A 60 -1.14 -4.57 -9.13
CA SER A 60 -1.76 -3.25 -9.13
C SER A 60 -3.24 -3.34 -8.78
N PRO A 61 -3.77 -2.41 -7.96
CA PRO A 61 -5.20 -2.32 -7.67
C PRO A 61 -6.05 -1.90 -8.87
N ARG A 62 -5.44 -1.58 -10.02
CA ARG A 62 -6.13 -1.35 -11.32
C ARG A 62 -5.99 -2.53 -12.28
N SER A 63 -5.42 -3.64 -11.82
CA SER A 63 -5.21 -4.81 -12.66
C SER A 63 -6.51 -5.55 -12.98
N ARG A 64 -6.61 -6.10 -14.19
CA ARG A 64 -7.62 -7.13 -14.50
C ARG A 64 -7.55 -8.27 -13.48
N ILE A 65 -8.71 -8.68 -12.98
CA ILE A 65 -8.89 -9.83 -12.10
C ILE A 65 -8.93 -11.09 -12.97
N ILE A 66 -8.07 -12.07 -12.67
CA ILE A 66 -8.07 -13.40 -13.30
C ILE A 66 -9.17 -14.25 -12.66
N ARG A 67 -9.21 -14.30 -11.32
CA ARG A 67 -10.23 -15.00 -10.53
C ARG A 67 -10.19 -14.55 -9.08
N ARG A 68 -11.13 -15.04 -8.27
CA ARG A 68 -11.05 -14.95 -6.81
C ARG A 68 -10.58 -16.27 -6.20
N ILE A 69 -9.86 -16.17 -5.09
CA ILE A 69 -9.42 -17.29 -4.26
C ILE A 69 -10.12 -17.15 -2.91
N VAL A 70 -10.93 -18.15 -2.56
CA VAL A 70 -11.74 -18.14 -1.32
C VAL A 70 -10.94 -18.60 -0.11
N ARG A 71 -11.46 -18.28 1.08
CA ARG A 71 -10.93 -18.72 2.38
C ARG A 71 -10.55 -20.20 2.39
N GLY A 72 -9.47 -20.53 3.09
CA GLY A 72 -9.02 -21.90 3.31
C GLY A 72 -8.25 -22.52 2.13
N LYS A 73 -8.32 -21.93 0.93
CA LYS A 73 -7.46 -22.34 -0.18
C LYS A 73 -6.01 -21.96 0.09
N ARG A 74 -5.10 -22.83 -0.34
CA ARG A 74 -3.66 -22.61 -0.26
C ARG A 74 -3.16 -21.96 -1.54
N VAL A 75 -2.23 -21.03 -1.39
CA VAL A 75 -1.49 -20.40 -2.48
C VAL A 75 -0.01 -20.65 -2.28
N THR A 76 0.70 -21.03 -3.33
CA THR A 76 2.16 -21.17 -3.30
C THR A 76 2.78 -19.84 -3.72
N VAL A 77 3.57 -19.22 -2.84
CA VAL A 77 4.26 -17.96 -3.16
C VAL A 77 5.45 -18.27 -4.06
N LEU A 78 5.36 -17.85 -5.32
CA LEU A 78 6.42 -18.05 -6.32
C LEU A 78 7.40 -16.88 -6.34
N LYS A 79 6.91 -15.66 -6.12
CA LYS A 79 7.72 -14.44 -6.10
C LYS A 79 7.07 -13.38 -5.23
N ARG A 80 7.86 -12.64 -4.46
CA ARG A 80 7.43 -11.40 -3.82
C ARG A 80 7.85 -10.22 -4.67
N ASN A 81 6.91 -9.34 -4.98
CA ASN A 81 7.20 -8.04 -5.54
C ASN A 81 7.75 -7.15 -4.42
N GLN A 82 9.07 -6.96 -4.40
CA GLN A 82 9.73 -6.04 -3.45
C GLN A 82 9.36 -4.57 -3.70
N GLN A 83 8.66 -4.31 -4.80
CA GLN A 83 8.12 -3.02 -5.15
C GLN A 83 6.81 -2.72 -4.43
N THR A 84 5.79 -3.57 -4.55
CA THR A 84 4.43 -3.25 -4.06
C THR A 84 3.97 -4.11 -2.90
N ASP A 85 4.79 -5.07 -2.44
CA ASP A 85 4.43 -6.10 -1.46
C ASP A 85 3.28 -7.01 -1.92
N TRP A 86 3.17 -7.20 -3.23
CA TRP A 86 2.28 -8.20 -3.82
C TRP A 86 3.02 -9.53 -3.98
N TYR A 87 2.31 -10.63 -3.82
CA TYR A 87 2.83 -11.96 -4.09
C TYR A 87 2.35 -12.43 -5.45
N TYR A 88 3.29 -12.87 -6.29
CA TYR A 88 2.96 -13.72 -7.41
C TYR A 88 2.79 -15.13 -6.87
N VAL A 89 1.60 -15.67 -7.00
CA VAL A 89 1.21 -16.94 -6.41
C VAL A 89 0.66 -17.88 -7.45
N GLN A 90 0.79 -19.18 -7.17
CA GLN A 90 0.03 -20.22 -7.84
C GLN A 90 -1.10 -20.72 -6.94
N SER A 91 -2.30 -20.83 -7.50
CA SER A 91 -3.47 -21.42 -6.87
C SER A 91 -4.17 -22.34 -7.87
N ALA A 92 -4.17 -23.63 -7.57
CA ALA A 92 -4.55 -24.68 -8.53
C ALA A 92 -3.76 -24.51 -9.87
N SER A 93 -4.47 -24.40 -11.00
CA SER A 93 -3.90 -24.20 -12.33
C SER A 93 -3.61 -22.74 -12.70
N SER A 94 -4.04 -21.77 -11.87
CA SER A 94 -3.89 -20.35 -12.16
C SER A 94 -2.68 -19.75 -11.45
N LYS A 95 -2.01 -18.80 -12.12
CA LYS A 95 -0.97 -17.96 -11.53
C LYS A 95 -1.34 -16.49 -11.69
N GLY A 96 -0.97 -15.67 -10.71
CA GLY A 96 -1.27 -14.25 -10.72
C GLY A 96 -0.79 -13.56 -9.45
N TRP A 97 -1.14 -12.28 -9.31
CA TRP A 97 -0.72 -11.42 -8.22
C TRP A 97 -1.82 -11.27 -7.17
N VAL A 98 -1.45 -11.32 -5.89
CA VAL A 98 -2.33 -11.04 -4.76
C VAL A 98 -1.66 -10.02 -3.84
N ALA A 99 -2.41 -9.07 -3.28
CA ALA A 99 -1.89 -8.16 -2.28
C ALA A 99 -1.58 -8.95 -0.98
N ALA A 100 -0.33 -8.95 -0.53
CA ALA A 100 0.11 -9.85 0.53
C ALA A 100 -0.63 -9.64 1.87
N TRP A 101 -0.99 -8.40 2.18
CA TRP A 101 -1.67 -8.05 3.43
C TRP A 101 -3.10 -8.58 3.49
N LEU A 102 -3.78 -8.71 2.33
CA LEU A 102 -5.16 -9.20 2.27
C LEU A 102 -5.25 -10.71 2.45
N LEU A 103 -4.17 -11.46 2.26
CA LEU A 103 -4.18 -12.91 2.50
C LEU A 103 -4.51 -13.28 3.95
N LYS A 104 -4.15 -12.40 4.90
CA LYS A 104 -4.32 -12.63 6.34
C LYS A 104 -5.45 -11.82 6.97
N ASP A 105 -6.06 -10.89 6.22
CA ASP A 105 -7.15 -10.07 6.74
C ASP A 105 -8.47 -10.87 6.73
N GLN A 106 -8.85 -11.40 7.88
CA GLN A 106 -10.07 -12.20 8.02
C GLN A 106 -11.36 -11.41 7.76
N SER A 107 -11.32 -10.09 7.89
CA SER A 107 -12.47 -9.21 7.67
C SER A 107 -12.66 -8.82 6.20
N TYR A 108 -11.65 -9.08 5.35
CA TYR A 108 -11.69 -8.73 3.94
C TYR A 108 -12.48 -9.74 3.09
N ASP A 109 -13.25 -9.21 2.13
CA ASP A 109 -13.92 -9.98 1.08
C ASP A 109 -13.82 -9.27 -0.27
N ALA A 110 -12.98 -9.78 -1.18
CA ALA A 110 -12.80 -9.23 -2.52
C ALA A 110 -14.08 -9.17 -3.39
N ALA A 111 -15.16 -9.85 -3.02
CA ALA A 111 -16.44 -9.74 -3.69
C ALA A 111 -17.26 -8.50 -3.24
N ARG A 112 -17.01 -7.98 -2.04
CA ARG A 112 -17.79 -6.92 -1.39
C ARG A 112 -16.97 -5.67 -1.05
N SER A 113 -15.65 -5.78 -1.05
CA SER A 113 -14.75 -4.68 -0.74
C SER A 113 -14.32 -3.92 -2.00
N SER A 114 -14.04 -2.64 -1.82
CA SER A 114 -13.52 -1.77 -2.88
C SER A 114 -12.08 -2.14 -3.26
N ARG A 115 -11.65 -1.70 -4.45
CA ARG A 115 -10.28 -1.86 -4.96
C ARG A 115 -9.25 -1.02 -4.17
N LEU A 116 -9.70 -0.10 -3.30
CA LEU A 116 -8.84 0.58 -2.34
C LEU A 116 -8.14 -0.40 -1.39
N ALA A 117 -8.75 -1.54 -1.07
CA ALA A 117 -8.16 -2.57 -0.24
C ALA A 117 -6.81 -3.08 -0.79
N GLU A 118 -6.67 -3.07 -2.12
CA GLU A 118 -5.45 -3.49 -2.83
C GLU A 118 -4.44 -2.36 -3.00
N SER A 119 -4.71 -1.17 -2.45
CA SER A 119 -3.88 0.01 -2.59
C SER A 119 -2.99 0.27 -1.39
N THR A 120 -1.78 0.77 -1.66
CA THR A 120 -0.92 1.39 -0.64
C THR A 120 -1.04 2.91 -0.78
N ILE A 121 -1.54 3.60 0.22
CA ILE A 121 -1.77 5.05 0.20
C ILE A 121 -0.89 5.71 1.25
N VAL A 122 -0.15 6.75 0.86
CA VAL A 122 0.60 7.58 1.80
C VAL A 122 -0.10 8.91 1.98
N LEU A 123 -0.42 9.22 3.23
CA LEU A 123 -0.99 10.51 3.62
C LEU A 123 0.09 11.35 4.29
N ASP A 124 0.20 12.60 3.91
CA ASP A 124 1.21 13.52 4.39
C ASP A 124 0.55 14.74 5.02
N PRO A 125 0.30 14.73 6.35
CA PRO A 125 -0.13 15.94 7.03
C PRO A 125 1.01 16.95 7.01
N GLY A 126 0.82 18.08 6.32
CA GLY A 126 1.79 19.16 6.19
C GLY A 126 2.32 19.67 7.53
N HIS A 127 3.51 20.25 7.52
CA HIS A 127 4.14 20.85 8.72
C HIS A 127 4.33 19.85 9.88
N GLY A 128 4.35 20.35 11.11
CA GLY A 128 4.41 19.56 12.35
C GLY A 128 5.66 19.84 13.19
N GLY A 129 5.54 19.61 14.50
CA GLY A 129 6.57 19.90 15.47
C GLY A 129 6.89 21.40 15.51
N THR A 130 8.14 21.75 15.22
CA THR A 130 8.61 23.15 15.23
C THR A 130 8.10 23.98 14.05
N ASP A 131 7.61 23.34 13.00
CA ASP A 131 7.02 24.00 11.85
C ASP A 131 5.50 24.10 12.06
N SER A 132 5.00 25.31 12.34
CA SER A 132 3.57 25.59 12.55
C SER A 132 2.75 25.52 11.26
N GLY A 133 3.41 25.69 10.11
CA GLY A 133 2.77 26.20 8.90
C GLY A 133 2.30 27.63 9.07
N THR A 134 1.36 28.05 8.22
CA THR A 134 0.81 29.41 8.30
C THR A 134 -0.08 29.59 9.54
N LEU A 135 -0.31 30.84 9.92
CA LEU A 135 -1.12 31.22 11.06
C LEU A 135 -2.43 31.86 10.59
N ALA A 136 -3.53 31.46 11.22
CA ALA A 136 -4.79 32.19 11.11
C ALA A 136 -4.73 33.51 11.89
N PRO A 137 -5.68 34.46 11.67
CA PRO A 137 -5.70 35.75 12.37
C PRO A 137 -5.76 35.65 13.91
N ASP A 138 -6.28 34.55 14.45
CA ASP A 138 -6.34 34.26 15.89
C ASP A 138 -5.11 33.51 16.43
N GLY A 139 -4.09 33.31 15.59
CA GLY A 139 -2.85 32.59 15.93
C GLY A 139 -2.95 31.07 15.81
N ALA A 140 -4.08 30.52 15.34
CA ALA A 140 -4.19 29.09 15.12
C ALA A 140 -3.23 28.60 14.02
N MET A 141 -2.54 27.50 14.30
CA MET A 141 -1.49 26.96 13.43
C MET A 141 -2.06 25.96 12.42
N GLU A 142 -1.68 26.07 11.16
CA GLU A 142 -2.06 25.14 10.08
C GLU A 142 -1.85 23.66 10.45
N LYS A 143 -0.72 23.32 11.07
CA LYS A 143 -0.39 21.94 11.48
C LYS A 143 -1.46 21.28 12.37
N SER A 144 -2.21 22.10 13.11
CA SER A 144 -3.27 21.69 14.04
C SER A 144 -4.54 21.28 13.30
N TYR A 145 -4.66 21.61 12.01
CA TYR A 145 -5.80 21.24 11.15
C TYR A 145 -5.42 20.21 10.09
N THR A 146 -4.17 20.22 9.59
CA THR A 146 -3.69 19.21 8.63
C THR A 146 -3.67 17.81 9.24
N LEU A 147 -3.20 17.68 10.48
CA LEU A 147 -3.11 16.39 11.17
C LEU A 147 -4.49 15.76 11.44
N PRO A 148 -5.46 16.44 12.06
CA PRO A 148 -6.79 15.87 12.27
C PRO A 148 -7.49 15.48 10.97
N THR A 149 -7.39 16.29 9.91
CA THR A 149 -8.01 15.99 8.61
C THR A 149 -7.40 14.74 7.96
N ALA A 150 -6.08 14.62 7.98
CA ALA A 150 -5.38 13.44 7.50
C ALA A 150 -5.68 12.19 8.35
N LEU A 151 -5.84 12.32 9.67
CA LEU A 151 -6.24 11.22 10.55
C LEU A 151 -7.66 10.73 10.29
N LYS A 152 -8.60 11.64 9.98
CA LYS A 152 -9.96 11.26 9.56
C LYS A 152 -9.91 10.49 8.24
N THR A 153 -9.14 10.99 7.27
CA THR A 153 -8.92 10.29 5.98
C THR A 153 -8.29 8.91 6.19
N TYR A 154 -7.27 8.82 7.07
CA TYR A 154 -6.65 7.56 7.46
C TYR A 154 -7.68 6.55 7.97
N ARG A 155 -8.54 6.95 8.91
CA ARG A 155 -9.56 6.06 9.50
C ARG A 155 -10.55 5.57 8.44
N LEU A 156 -11.05 6.45 7.57
CA LEU A 156 -11.96 6.07 6.49
C LEU A 156 -11.29 5.12 5.48
N LEU A 157 -10.03 5.35 5.11
CA LEU A 157 -9.32 4.43 4.22
C LEU A 157 -9.04 3.07 4.88
N LYS A 158 -8.83 3.04 6.20
CA LYS A 158 -8.69 1.79 6.95
C LYS A 158 -9.98 0.97 6.96
N THR A 159 -11.17 1.57 6.99
CA THR A 159 -12.43 0.83 6.85
C THR A 159 -12.61 0.22 5.46
N GLN A 160 -11.91 0.75 4.46
CA GLN A 160 -11.82 0.19 3.11
C GLN A 160 -10.73 -0.89 2.96
N HIS A 161 -10.15 -1.38 4.07
CA HIS A 161 -9.03 -2.33 4.11
C HIS A 161 -7.76 -1.86 3.39
N ALA A 162 -7.65 -0.58 3.04
CA ALA A 162 -6.46 -0.05 2.38
C ALA A 162 -5.23 -0.16 3.28
N ARG A 163 -4.06 -0.31 2.66
CA ARG A 163 -2.77 -0.17 3.34
C ARG A 163 -2.40 1.30 3.38
N VAL A 164 -2.67 1.95 4.52
CA VAL A 164 -2.44 3.39 4.68
C VAL A 164 -1.22 3.63 5.56
N LEU A 165 -0.32 4.51 5.12
CA LEU A 165 0.82 4.99 5.91
C LEU A 165 0.72 6.51 6.03
N MET A 166 1.18 7.07 7.14
CA MET A 166 1.26 8.52 7.32
C MET A 166 2.71 8.97 7.53
N THR A 167 3.09 10.12 6.99
CA THR A 167 4.42 10.69 7.25
C THR A 167 4.59 11.08 8.72
N ARG A 168 3.50 11.51 9.38
CA ARG A 168 3.38 11.67 10.83
C ARG A 168 1.98 11.28 11.33
N HIS A 169 1.92 10.73 12.55
CA HIS A 169 0.69 10.37 13.27
C HIS A 169 0.42 11.27 14.49
N SER A 170 1.34 12.21 14.78
CA SER A 170 1.31 13.13 15.90
C SER A 170 1.92 14.47 15.48
N ASP A 171 1.90 15.46 16.38
CA ASP A 171 2.58 16.72 16.17
C ASP A 171 4.11 16.55 16.32
N LYS A 172 4.77 16.19 15.21
CA LYS A 172 6.22 16.01 15.14
C LYS A 172 6.75 16.52 13.81
N SER A 173 8.00 17.00 13.83
CA SER A 173 8.68 17.45 12.62
C SER A 173 8.98 16.28 11.68
N VAL A 174 8.75 16.47 10.38
CA VAL A 174 9.18 15.57 9.31
C VAL A 174 9.74 16.44 8.18
N SER A 175 10.98 16.18 7.77
CA SER A 175 11.63 16.97 6.71
C SER A 175 10.93 16.79 5.36
N LEU A 176 10.96 17.84 4.53
CA LEU A 176 10.36 17.82 3.21
C LEU A 176 10.89 16.68 2.33
N ALA A 177 12.18 16.34 2.42
CA ALA A 177 12.78 15.23 1.66
C ALA A 177 12.31 13.84 2.15
N ALA A 178 12.04 13.66 3.45
CA ALA A 178 11.64 12.37 4.00
C ALA A 178 10.22 11.95 3.56
N ARG A 179 9.34 12.93 3.33
CA ARG A 179 7.94 12.73 2.93
C ARG A 179 7.81 12.00 1.57
N PRO A 180 8.34 12.51 0.44
CA PRO A 180 8.31 11.80 -0.84
C PRO A 180 9.22 10.58 -0.83
N ALA A 181 10.33 10.58 -0.07
CA ALA A 181 11.18 9.40 0.07
C ALA A 181 10.42 8.22 0.69
N MET A 182 9.52 8.45 1.65
CA MET A 182 8.62 7.42 2.18
C MET A 182 7.72 6.86 1.08
N SER A 183 6.99 7.72 0.36
CA SER A 183 6.12 7.33 -0.76
C SER A 183 6.85 6.50 -1.81
N ASN A 184 8.03 6.94 -2.22
CA ASN A 184 8.88 6.26 -3.18
C ASN A 184 9.39 4.92 -2.67
N ARG A 185 9.81 4.85 -1.39
CA ARG A 185 10.35 3.60 -0.79
C ARG A 185 9.29 2.52 -0.71
N VAL A 186 8.08 2.88 -0.25
CA VAL A 186 6.94 1.94 -0.14
C VAL A 186 6.18 1.77 -1.46
N LYS A 187 6.59 2.52 -2.49
CA LYS A 187 6.03 2.55 -3.85
C LYS A 187 4.51 2.64 -3.83
N ALA A 188 4.03 3.63 -3.08
CA ALA A 188 2.62 3.89 -2.88
C ALA A 188 1.84 3.89 -4.20
N THR A 189 0.61 3.40 -4.21
CA THR A 189 -0.34 3.59 -5.30
C THR A 189 -0.53 5.08 -5.57
N LEU A 190 -0.61 5.88 -4.51
CA LEU A 190 -0.70 7.34 -4.56
C LEU A 190 -0.25 7.98 -3.24
N PHE A 191 0.02 9.28 -3.32
CA PHE A 191 0.39 10.15 -2.21
C PHE A 191 -0.51 11.38 -2.16
N ILE A 192 -0.96 11.77 -0.97
CA ILE A 192 -1.77 12.98 -0.75
C ILE A 192 -1.14 13.78 0.38
N SER A 193 -0.72 15.01 0.09
CA SER A 193 -0.30 15.98 1.10
C SER A 193 -1.46 16.91 1.46
N PHE A 194 -1.60 17.22 2.74
CA PHE A 194 -2.69 18.00 3.32
C PHE A 194 -2.14 19.31 3.86
N HIS A 195 -2.59 20.44 3.31
CA HIS A 195 -2.17 21.79 3.67
C HIS A 195 -3.37 22.74 3.72
N PHE A 196 -3.16 23.93 4.27
CA PHE A 196 -4.05 25.08 4.11
C PHE A 196 -3.24 26.30 3.67
N ASN A 197 -3.80 27.06 2.74
CA ASN A 197 -3.10 28.12 2.05
C ASN A 197 -3.05 29.39 2.91
N SER A 198 -2.27 30.38 2.47
CA SER A 198 -2.27 31.73 3.00
C SER A 198 -1.87 32.71 1.90
N ALA A 199 -2.63 33.80 1.79
CA ALA A 199 -2.37 34.87 0.85
C ALA A 199 -1.35 35.90 1.36
N GLY A 200 -0.91 35.79 2.62
CA GLY A 200 0.00 36.73 3.29
C GLY A 200 -0.66 38.04 3.71
N GLN A 201 -1.93 38.24 3.36
CA GLN A 201 -2.79 39.35 3.78
C GLN A 201 -4.18 38.80 4.09
N ARG A 202 -4.76 39.24 5.21
CA ARG A 202 -6.07 38.79 5.69
C ARG A 202 -7.15 39.05 4.63
N ASN A 203 -7.93 38.02 4.31
CA ASN A 203 -9.04 38.04 3.34
C ASN A 203 -8.66 38.39 1.90
N LEU A 204 -7.37 38.29 1.52
CA LEU A 204 -6.94 38.56 0.13
C LEU A 204 -7.32 37.43 -0.85
N ALA A 205 -7.37 36.19 -0.39
CA ALA A 205 -7.82 35.04 -1.18
C ALA A 205 -8.56 34.03 -0.32
N TYR A 206 -9.32 33.16 -0.98
CA TYR A 206 -10.14 32.11 -0.36
C TYR A 206 -10.34 30.95 -1.37
N GLY A 207 -10.84 29.82 -0.87
CA GLY A 207 -11.10 28.61 -1.64
C GLY A 207 -10.07 27.51 -1.47
N TYR A 208 -10.40 26.32 -1.94
CA TYR A 208 -9.48 25.17 -1.97
C TYR A 208 -8.83 25.01 -3.34
N GLU A 209 -7.68 24.33 -3.38
CA GLU A 209 -6.91 24.12 -4.60
C GLU A 209 -6.17 22.76 -4.56
N VAL A 210 -6.07 22.09 -5.70
CA VAL A 210 -5.31 20.83 -5.82
C VAL A 210 -4.06 21.05 -6.65
N PHE A 211 -2.89 20.84 -6.04
CA PHE A 211 -1.61 20.94 -6.71
C PHE A 211 -1.10 19.59 -7.17
N LYS A 212 -0.50 19.58 -8.37
CA LYS A 212 0.30 18.48 -8.90
C LYS A 212 1.63 18.98 -9.47
N TYR A 213 2.56 18.04 -9.66
CA TYR A 213 3.82 18.31 -10.36
C TYR A 213 3.97 17.46 -11.62
N HIS A 214 3.80 16.14 -11.49
CA HIS A 214 4.02 15.18 -12.57
C HIS A 214 2.72 14.84 -13.32
N HIS A 215 2.82 14.54 -14.61
CA HIS A 215 1.68 14.11 -15.44
C HIS A 215 1.04 12.80 -14.98
N ASN A 216 1.78 11.94 -14.28
CA ASN A 216 1.24 10.70 -13.73
C ASN A 216 0.20 10.94 -12.61
N ALA A 217 0.03 12.18 -12.15
CA ALA A 217 -0.96 12.60 -11.17
C ALA A 217 -2.18 13.31 -11.81
N ASP A 218 -2.21 13.52 -13.14
CA ASP A 218 -3.26 14.29 -13.82
C ASP A 218 -4.66 13.76 -13.51
N GLN A 219 -4.85 12.44 -13.64
CA GLN A 219 -6.12 11.79 -13.34
C GLN A 219 -6.46 11.83 -11.83
N LEU A 220 -5.45 11.77 -10.96
CA LEU A 220 -5.66 11.82 -9.50
C LEU A 220 -6.14 13.21 -9.07
N ALA A 221 -5.46 14.25 -9.56
CA ALA A 221 -5.82 15.63 -9.31
C ALA A 221 -7.24 15.92 -9.81
N ALA A 222 -7.55 15.55 -11.06
CA ALA A 222 -8.88 15.76 -11.65
C ALA A 222 -10.01 15.10 -10.86
N ILE A 223 -9.80 13.86 -10.39
CA ILE A 223 -10.83 13.15 -9.63
C ILE A 223 -11.03 13.75 -8.23
N LEU A 224 -9.96 14.24 -7.59
CA LEU A 224 -10.04 14.87 -6.27
C LEU A 224 -10.71 16.24 -6.35
N ASP A 225 -10.30 17.06 -7.29
CA ASP A 225 -10.86 18.38 -7.60
C ASP A 225 -12.38 18.29 -7.83
N GLN A 226 -12.82 17.45 -8.77
CA GLN A 226 -14.25 17.15 -9.01
C GLN A 226 -14.96 16.53 -7.79
N GLY A 227 -14.21 15.97 -6.85
CA GLY A 227 -14.72 15.36 -5.63
C GLY A 227 -15.12 16.35 -4.55
N PHE A 228 -14.55 17.55 -4.58
CA PHE A 228 -14.71 18.56 -3.54
C PHE A 228 -15.89 19.51 -3.74
N HIS A 229 -16.77 19.23 -4.71
CA HIS A 229 -17.97 20.04 -4.99
C HIS A 229 -18.95 20.18 -3.79
N ASN A 230 -18.82 19.32 -2.76
CA ASN A 230 -19.62 19.42 -1.54
C ASN A 230 -18.99 20.30 -0.45
N LEU A 231 -17.76 20.77 -0.66
CA LEU A 231 -17.14 21.75 0.22
C LEU A 231 -17.81 23.11 0.00
N SER A 232 -18.17 23.79 1.08
CA SER A 232 -18.75 25.14 1.03
C SER A 232 -17.74 26.25 0.68
N LEU A 233 -16.55 25.86 0.21
CA LEU A 233 -15.48 26.78 -0.17
C LEU A 233 -15.40 26.90 -1.70
N TYR A 234 -14.88 28.02 -2.18
CA TYR A 234 -14.67 28.25 -3.61
C TYR A 234 -13.65 27.26 -4.19
N ASP A 235 -13.96 26.72 -5.36
CA ASP A 235 -13.08 25.83 -6.11
C ASP A 235 -12.10 26.65 -6.96
N ARG A 236 -10.81 26.57 -6.64
CA ARG A 236 -9.75 27.25 -7.40
C ARG A 236 -9.15 26.35 -8.50
N GLY A 237 -9.58 25.09 -8.56
CA GLY A 237 -9.16 24.11 -9.55
C GLY A 237 -7.80 23.48 -9.26
N ILE A 238 -7.17 23.05 -10.35
CA ILE A 238 -5.92 22.30 -10.34
C ILE A 238 -4.78 23.18 -10.84
N SER A 239 -3.72 23.26 -10.04
CA SER A 239 -2.53 24.03 -10.38
C SER A 239 -1.27 23.19 -10.41
N TYR A 240 -0.28 23.66 -11.17
CA TYR A 240 1.08 23.17 -11.07
C TYR A 240 1.76 23.78 -9.84
N GLY A 241 2.40 22.95 -9.02
CA GLY A 241 3.11 23.39 -7.82
C GLY A 241 4.50 22.74 -7.73
N ASN A 242 5.56 23.55 -7.74
CA ASN A 242 6.95 23.10 -7.59
C ASN A 242 7.32 22.76 -6.13
N PHE A 243 6.44 22.04 -5.44
CA PHE A 243 6.64 21.62 -4.04
C PHE A 243 7.50 20.36 -3.98
N GLN A 244 8.46 20.33 -3.06
CA GLN A 244 9.40 19.21 -2.96
C GLN A 244 8.70 17.85 -2.77
N VAL A 245 7.62 17.83 -1.98
CA VAL A 245 6.82 16.62 -1.72
C VAL A 245 6.10 16.08 -2.97
N LEU A 246 5.96 16.90 -4.01
CA LEU A 246 5.39 16.51 -5.31
C LEU A 246 6.50 16.25 -6.33
N ARG A 247 7.43 17.19 -6.49
CA ARG A 247 8.56 17.11 -7.45
C ARG A 247 9.40 15.85 -7.25
N ASP A 248 9.76 15.54 -6.01
CA ASP A 248 10.66 14.42 -5.71
C ASP A 248 9.89 13.08 -5.56
N ASN A 249 8.55 13.11 -5.69
CA ASN A 249 7.69 11.93 -5.56
C ASN A 249 7.44 11.31 -6.93
N ARG A 250 7.94 10.08 -7.13
CA ARG A 250 7.83 9.33 -8.39
C ARG A 250 6.49 8.58 -8.50
N ARG A 251 5.65 8.69 -7.48
CA ARG A 251 4.31 8.09 -7.43
C ARG A 251 3.28 9.18 -7.80
N PRO A 252 2.07 8.82 -8.28
CA PRO A 252 0.99 9.80 -8.40
C PRO A 252 0.81 10.54 -7.09
N ALA A 253 1.06 11.85 -7.09
CA ALA A 253 1.16 12.67 -5.89
C ALA A 253 0.44 13.99 -6.10
N VAL A 254 -0.38 14.36 -5.12
CA VAL A 254 -1.05 15.65 -5.06
C VAL A 254 -0.82 16.31 -3.70
N LEU A 255 -0.90 17.62 -3.67
CA LEU A 255 -1.02 18.42 -2.46
C LEU A 255 -2.36 19.13 -2.52
N ILE A 256 -3.14 19.09 -1.45
CA ILE A 256 -4.44 19.73 -1.37
C ILE A 256 -4.33 20.87 -0.39
N GLU A 257 -4.55 22.09 -0.89
CA GLU A 257 -4.78 23.26 -0.07
C GLU A 257 -6.28 23.33 0.24
N MET A 258 -6.66 22.98 1.46
CA MET A 258 -8.06 22.76 1.84
C MET A 258 -8.77 24.05 2.29
N GLY A 259 -8.40 25.21 1.73
CA GLY A 259 -8.85 26.53 2.16
C GLY A 259 -7.70 27.42 2.64
N PHE A 260 -7.97 28.72 2.84
CA PHE A 260 -7.00 29.72 3.31
C PHE A 260 -7.13 29.98 4.81
N MET A 261 -6.01 29.88 5.55
CA MET A 261 -5.96 30.15 6.99
C MET A 261 -6.19 31.63 7.33
N ASP A 262 -5.78 32.54 6.45
CA ASP A 262 -5.92 33.99 6.60
C ASP A 262 -7.22 34.55 5.97
N SER A 263 -8.11 33.69 5.49
CA SER A 263 -9.49 34.03 5.12
C SER A 263 -10.43 33.76 6.28
N ASP A 264 -11.10 34.79 6.80
CA ASP A 264 -12.08 34.67 7.87
C ASP A 264 -13.22 33.71 7.47
N PHE A 265 -13.63 33.75 6.20
CA PHE A 265 -14.66 32.87 5.64
C PHE A 265 -14.20 31.41 5.65
N ASP A 266 -13.08 31.09 5.00
CA ASP A 266 -12.58 29.71 4.94
C ASP A 266 -12.24 29.19 6.33
N PHE A 267 -11.55 29.99 7.15
CA PHE A 267 -11.10 29.58 8.47
C PHE A 267 -12.28 29.26 9.41
N SER A 268 -13.44 29.90 9.21
CA SER A 268 -14.68 29.54 9.91
C SER A 268 -15.12 28.10 9.65
N TYR A 269 -14.85 27.56 8.45
CA TYR A 269 -15.07 26.16 8.10
C TYR A 269 -13.88 25.28 8.52
N ILE A 270 -12.64 25.68 8.26
CA ILE A 270 -11.42 24.90 8.56
C ILE A 270 -11.39 24.44 10.02
N LYS A 271 -11.77 25.32 10.95
CA LYS A 271 -11.81 25.01 12.39
C LYS A 271 -12.88 23.99 12.78
N SER A 272 -13.87 23.76 11.92
CA SER A 272 -14.97 22.84 12.16
C SER A 272 -14.53 21.38 11.97
N PRO A 273 -14.75 20.51 12.96
CA PRO A 273 -14.58 19.07 12.78
C PRO A 273 -15.45 18.51 11.65
N ALA A 274 -16.63 19.08 11.38
CA ALA A 274 -17.49 18.64 10.29
C ALA A 274 -16.83 18.89 8.92
N TYR A 275 -16.21 20.05 8.71
CA TYR A 275 -15.49 20.36 7.48
C TYR A 275 -14.34 19.37 7.24
N GLN A 276 -13.50 19.13 8.24
CA GLN A 276 -12.40 18.15 8.17
C GLN A 276 -12.90 16.73 7.88
N GLN A 277 -14.08 16.37 8.38
CA GLN A 277 -14.71 15.09 8.11
C GLN A 277 -15.24 15.02 6.67
N GLN A 278 -15.82 16.11 6.17
CA GLN A 278 -16.31 16.21 4.80
C GLN A 278 -15.16 16.06 3.80
N VAL A 279 -14.06 16.80 3.98
CA VAL A 279 -12.84 16.67 3.15
C VAL A 279 -12.35 15.22 3.12
N ALA A 280 -12.27 14.57 4.29
CA ALA A 280 -11.85 13.17 4.37
C ALA A 280 -12.80 12.23 3.59
N THR A 281 -14.12 12.43 3.71
CA THR A 281 -15.14 11.66 2.98
C THR A 281 -15.03 11.86 1.48
N ASP A 282 -14.85 13.10 1.02
CA ASP A 282 -14.73 13.45 -0.40
C ASP A 282 -13.46 12.88 -1.02
N ILE A 283 -12.34 12.88 -0.29
CA ILE A 283 -11.10 12.19 -0.69
C ILE A 283 -11.37 10.70 -0.88
N VAL A 284 -11.94 10.01 0.12
CA VAL A 284 -12.14 8.54 0.02
C VAL A 284 -13.12 8.18 -1.09
N THR A 285 -14.19 8.96 -1.26
CA THR A 285 -15.17 8.79 -2.34
C THR A 285 -14.51 8.96 -3.71
N SER A 286 -13.66 9.96 -3.85
CA SER A 286 -12.90 10.23 -5.07
C SER A 286 -11.87 9.15 -5.36
N LEU A 287 -11.15 8.68 -4.35
CA LEU A 287 -10.22 7.56 -4.50
C LEU A 287 -10.91 6.26 -4.92
N ASN A 288 -12.12 5.99 -4.45
CA ASN A 288 -12.93 4.87 -4.96
C ASN A 288 -13.24 5.00 -6.46
N ARG A 289 -13.39 6.23 -6.99
CA ARG A 289 -13.53 6.47 -8.43
C ARG A 289 -12.20 6.33 -9.18
N TYR A 290 -11.09 6.74 -8.57
CA TYR A 290 -9.76 6.68 -9.16
C TYR A 290 -9.22 5.25 -9.33
N ILE A 291 -9.59 4.32 -8.43
CA ILE A 291 -9.03 2.94 -8.39
C ILE A 291 -10.06 1.91 -8.91
N LYS A 292 -11.04 2.33 -9.71
CA LYS A 292 -12.03 1.42 -10.31
C LYS A 292 -11.38 0.31 -11.14
#